data_AF-A0A537JMI2-F1
#
_entry.id   AF-A0A537JMI2-F1
#
_cell.length_a   1.000
_cell.length_b   1.000
_cell.length_c   1.000
_cell.angle_alpha   90.00
_cell.angle_beta   90.00
_cell.angle_gamma   90.00
#
_symmetry.space_group_name_H-M   'P 1'
#
loop_
_entity.id
_entity.type
_entity.pdbx_description
1 polymer ?
#
loop_
_entity_poly.entity_id
_entity_poly.type
_entity_poly.pdbx_seq_one_letter_code
_entity_poly.pdbx_strand_id
1 'polypeptide(L)'
;MPKFAIVDSERINQDVTYEPPLVIAFGVDKHSVGSTTVTMGRTRIPPGGRNQAHYHSCEASFFIRKGSPTETAELVFTYGNCPSKNDAGTVFVEKSWVGEPR
;
A
#
# COMPACT_ATOMS: atom_id res chain seq x y z
N MET A 1 7.93 -4.80 -29.10
CA MET A 1 8.54 -3.73 -28.28
C MET A 1 8.13 -3.96 -26.83
N PRO A 2 9.03 -3.85 -25.85
CA PRO A 2 8.63 -3.90 -24.45
C PRO A 2 7.63 -2.76 -24.17
N LYS A 3 6.50 -3.10 -23.54
CA LYS A 3 5.49 -2.11 -23.13
C LYS A 3 5.96 -1.51 -21.81
N PHE A 4 6.24 -0.21 -21.79
CA PHE A 4 6.54 0.52 -20.55
C PHE A 4 5.27 1.21 -20.04
N ALA A 5 5.17 1.37 -18.73
CA ALA A 5 4.13 2.16 -18.09
C ALA A 5 4.80 3.13 -17.10
N ILE A 6 4.35 4.38 -17.12
CA ILE A 6 4.73 5.40 -16.14
C ILE A 6 3.51 5.65 -15.27
N VAL A 7 3.68 5.53 -13.96
CA VAL A 7 2.60 5.70 -12.99
C VAL A 7 2.93 6.87 -12.08
N ASP A 8 2.10 7.91 -12.13
CA ASP A 8 2.16 9.00 -11.17
C ASP A 8 1.41 8.59 -9.90
N SER A 9 2.16 8.20 -8.87
CA SER A 9 1.61 7.77 -7.57
C SER A 9 0.80 8.86 -6.84
N GLU A 10 0.89 10.13 -7.25
CA GLU A 10 0.11 11.23 -6.65
C GLU A 10 -1.27 11.37 -7.30
N ARG A 11 -1.48 10.79 -8.49
CA ARG A 11 -2.65 11.02 -9.35
C ARG A 11 -3.48 9.77 -9.65
N ILE A 12 -3.22 8.68 -8.94
CA ILE A 12 -3.97 7.43 -9.01
C ILE A 12 -5.03 7.35 -7.90
N ASN A 13 -6.05 6.53 -8.13
CA ASN A 13 -7.14 6.32 -7.18
C ASN A 13 -6.62 5.79 -5.85
N GLN A 14 -7.21 6.30 -4.77
CA GLN A 14 -6.88 5.93 -3.41
C GLN A 14 -7.93 4.96 -2.85
N ASP A 15 -7.45 3.95 -2.15
CA ASP A 15 -8.23 3.02 -1.35
C ASP A 15 -8.03 3.37 0.12
N VAL A 16 -9.07 3.95 0.71
CA VAL A 16 -9.15 4.31 2.13
C VAL A 16 -9.82 3.21 2.97
N THR A 17 -10.21 2.11 2.33
CA THR A 17 -10.96 1.02 2.95
C THR A 17 -10.13 -0.24 3.17
N TYR A 18 -8.99 -0.36 2.48
CA TYR A 18 -8.14 -1.55 2.53
C TYR A 18 -7.47 -1.75 3.89
N GLU A 19 -6.85 -0.71 4.46
CA GLU A 19 -6.19 -0.77 5.76
C GLU A 19 -6.41 0.54 6.54
N PRO A 20 -7.63 0.84 7.02
CA PRO A 20 -7.88 2.09 7.76
C PRO A 20 -6.98 2.21 8.99
N PRO A 21 -6.34 3.38 9.24
CA PRO A 21 -6.59 4.69 8.63
C PRO A 21 -5.65 5.04 7.47
N LEU A 22 -4.94 4.07 6.91
CA LEU A 22 -4.00 4.30 5.84
C LEU A 22 -4.73 4.63 4.54
N VAL A 23 -4.11 5.51 3.76
CA VAL A 23 -4.55 5.83 2.40
C VAL A 23 -3.58 5.18 1.44
N ILE A 24 -4.07 4.20 0.68
CA ILE A 24 -3.23 3.37 -0.17
C ILE A 24 -3.60 3.57 -1.64
N ALA A 25 -2.61 3.81 -2.48
CA ALA A 25 -2.81 4.00 -3.90
C ALA A 25 -2.04 2.92 -4.68
N PHE A 26 -2.76 1.93 -5.23
CA PHE A 26 -2.19 0.83 -6.02
C PHE A 26 -1.93 1.31 -7.45
N GLY A 27 -0.65 1.40 -7.80
CA GLY A 27 -0.21 2.03 -9.05
C GLY A 27 0.30 1.04 -10.09
N VAL A 28 1.01 0.01 -9.64
CA VAL A 28 1.54 -1.06 -10.50
C VAL A 28 0.90 -2.35 -10.03
N ASP A 29 -0.11 -2.84 -10.76
CA ASP A 29 -0.73 -4.14 -10.52
C ASP A 29 -1.35 -4.69 -11.83
N LYS A 30 -2.04 -5.83 -11.75
CA LYS A 30 -2.71 -6.46 -12.89
C LYS A 30 -3.85 -5.61 -13.47
N HIS A 31 -4.46 -4.75 -12.66
CA HIS A 31 -5.59 -3.92 -13.05
C HIS A 31 -5.14 -2.58 -13.65
N SER A 32 -4.02 -2.03 -13.20
CA SER A 32 -3.51 -0.72 -13.64
C SER A 32 -2.62 -0.83 -14.88
N VAL A 33 -1.61 -1.70 -14.84
CA VAL A 33 -0.58 -1.80 -15.90
C VAL A 33 -0.45 -3.22 -16.48
N GLY A 34 -1.22 -4.18 -15.96
CA GLY A 34 -1.16 -5.57 -16.40
C GLY A 34 0.03 -6.34 -15.83
N SER A 35 0.51 -5.95 -14.64
CA SER A 35 1.58 -6.69 -13.96
C SER A 35 1.12 -8.11 -13.61
N THR A 36 1.99 -9.10 -13.84
CA THR A 36 1.72 -10.51 -13.53
C THR A 36 2.50 -11.02 -12.32
N THR A 37 3.49 -10.27 -11.85
CA THR A 37 4.45 -10.74 -10.83
C THR A 37 4.61 -9.78 -9.66
N VAL A 38 4.18 -8.52 -9.78
CA VAL A 38 4.43 -7.52 -8.74
C VAL A 38 3.24 -6.59 -8.54
N THR A 39 2.96 -6.25 -7.29
CA THR A 39 2.06 -5.17 -6.92
C THR A 39 2.86 -4.09 -6.23
N MET A 40 2.71 -2.83 -6.63
CA MET A 40 3.31 -1.69 -5.94
C MET A 40 2.30 -0.59 -5.76
N GLY A 41 2.44 0.13 -4.67
CA GLY A 41 1.63 1.30 -4.40
C GLY A 41 2.29 2.23 -3.41
N ARG A 42 1.65 3.39 -3.22
CA ARG A 42 2.05 4.38 -2.24
C ARG A 42 1.08 4.34 -1.07
N THR A 43 1.62 4.31 0.13
CA THR A 43 0.85 4.40 1.36
C THR A 43 1.13 5.72 2.04
N ARG A 44 0.08 6.41 2.49
CA ARG A 44 0.16 7.52 3.45
C ARG A 44 -0.35 7.05 4.80
N ILE A 45 0.46 7.27 5.82
CA ILE A 45 0.16 6.91 7.21
C ILE A 45 -0.04 8.23 7.96
N PRO A 46 -1.23 8.52 8.52
CA PRO A 46 -1.46 9.76 9.26
C PRO A 46 -0.61 9.81 10.54
N PRO A 47 -0.39 11.00 11.14
CA PRO A 47 0.33 11.13 12.40
C PRO A 47 -0.24 10.24 13.51
N GLY A 48 0.63 9.49 14.20
CA GLY A 48 0.23 8.49 15.20
C GLY A 48 -0.38 7.20 14.61
N GLY A 49 -0.63 7.17 13.31
CA GLY A 49 -1.08 5.99 12.57
C GLY A 49 -0.05 4.88 12.54
N ARG A 50 -0.53 3.66 12.41
CA ARG A 50 0.31 2.47 12.23
C ARG A 50 -0.32 1.51 11.23
N ASN A 51 0.53 0.78 10.51
CA ASN A 51 0.09 -0.43 9.84
C ASN A 51 -0.43 -1.41 10.90
N GLN A 52 -1.55 -2.03 10.58
CA GLN A 52 -2.11 -3.04 11.46
C GLN A 52 -1.23 -4.29 11.43
N ALA A 53 -1.22 -5.08 12.49
CA ALA A 53 -0.64 -6.41 12.44
C ALA A 53 -1.46 -7.28 11.46
N HIS A 54 -0.79 -7.78 10.42
CA HIS A 54 -1.37 -8.64 9.40
C HIS A 54 -0.29 -9.51 8.75
N TYR A 55 -0.70 -10.49 7.96
CA TYR A 55 0.19 -11.26 7.10
C TYR A 55 -0.32 -11.27 5.66
N HIS A 56 0.60 -11.52 4.74
CA HIS A 56 0.34 -11.71 3.31
C HIS A 56 0.81 -13.10 2.89
N SER A 57 0.30 -13.59 1.77
CA SER A 57 0.83 -14.79 1.09
C SER A 57 2.08 -14.52 0.24
N CYS A 58 2.64 -13.30 0.31
CA CYS A 58 3.84 -12.90 -0.43
C CYS A 58 4.83 -12.08 0.39
N GLU A 59 6.04 -11.96 -0.16
CA GLU A 59 7.08 -11.08 0.34
C GLU A 59 6.69 -9.62 0.15
N ALA A 60 6.93 -8.81 1.18
CA ALA A 60 6.72 -7.38 1.17
C ALA A 60 8.05 -6.64 1.35
N SER A 61 8.24 -5.59 0.57
CA SER A 61 9.33 -4.63 0.78
C SER A 61 8.79 -3.22 0.82
N PHE A 62 9.48 -2.35 1.57
CA PHE A 62 9.04 -0.99 1.83
C PHE A 62 10.19 -0.03 1.58
N PHE A 63 9.95 0.99 0.77
CA PHE A 63 10.83 2.14 0.62
C PHE A 63 10.19 3.35 1.30
N ILE A 64 10.82 3.84 2.36
CA ILE A 64 10.33 5.00 3.10
C ILE A 64 10.70 6.27 2.32
N ARG A 65 9.70 7.05 1.92
CA ARG A 65 9.91 8.32 1.19
C ARG A 65 10.12 9.49 2.15
N LYS A 66 9.33 9.53 3.22
CA LYS A 66 9.41 10.53 4.30
C LYS A 66 8.57 10.08 5.49
N GLY A 67 8.76 10.72 6.62
CA GLY A 67 7.88 10.58 7.77
C GLY A 67 8.62 10.68 9.09
N SER A 68 7.87 11.03 10.12
CA SER A 68 8.25 10.98 11.52
C SER A 68 7.02 10.54 12.33
N PRO A 69 7.16 10.11 13.60
CA PRO A 69 6.00 9.71 14.40
C PRO A 69 4.92 10.81 14.55
N THR A 70 5.30 12.08 14.37
CA THR A 70 4.44 13.26 14.55
C THR A 70 3.88 13.83 13.25
N GLU A 71 4.34 13.36 12.09
CA GLU A 71 3.95 13.87 10.77
C GLU A 71 3.43 12.74 9.89
N THR A 72 2.73 13.07 8.80
CA THR A 72 2.29 12.07 7.83
C THR A 72 3.49 11.37 7.23
N ALA A 73 3.61 10.07 7.47
CA ALA A 73 4.61 9.24 6.83
C ALA A 73 4.12 8.75 5.47
N GLU A 74 5.07 8.56 4.55
CA GLU A 74 4.79 8.05 3.22
C GLU A 74 5.83 7.01 2.83
N LEU A 75 5.34 5.90 2.30
CA LEU A 75 6.16 4.82 1.80
C LEU A 75 5.65 4.32 0.46
N VAL A 76 6.53 3.66 -0.29
CA VAL A 76 6.16 2.81 -1.42
C VAL A 76 6.32 1.37 -0.95
N PHE A 77 5.24 0.59 -1.04
CA PHE A 77 5.29 -0.84 -0.77
C PHE A 77 5.37 -1.61 -2.08
N THR A 78 5.95 -2.80 -1.99
CA THR A 78 6.00 -3.77 -3.09
C THR A 78 5.65 -5.14 -2.54
N TYR A 79 4.76 -5.85 -3.24
CA TYR A 79 4.49 -7.27 -3.02
C TYR A 79 5.04 -8.08 -4.19
N GLY A 80 6.00 -8.94 -3.89
CA GLY A 80 6.62 -9.84 -4.87
C GLY A 80 5.76 -11.08 -5.11
N ASN A 81 5.74 -11.58 -6.35
CA ASN A 81 4.93 -12.73 -6.78
C ASN A 81 3.40 -12.58 -6.54
N CYS A 82 2.93 -11.35 -6.38
CA CYS A 82 1.54 -11.00 -6.11
C CYS A 82 1.08 -9.94 -7.12
N PRO A 83 0.21 -10.29 -8.10
CA PRO A 83 -0.17 -9.35 -9.15
C PRO A 83 -1.31 -8.39 -8.79
N SER A 84 -1.93 -8.50 -7.60
CA SER A 84 -2.84 -7.48 -7.08
C SER A 84 -2.94 -7.50 -5.56
N LYS A 85 -3.62 -6.49 -5.01
CA LYS A 85 -3.99 -6.43 -3.59
C LYS A 85 -4.79 -7.66 -3.12
N ASN A 86 -5.65 -8.22 -3.99
CA ASN A 86 -6.45 -9.40 -3.65
C ASN A 86 -5.57 -10.65 -3.62
N ASP A 87 -4.60 -10.75 -4.53
CA ASP A 87 -3.66 -11.88 -4.58
C ASP A 87 -2.64 -11.85 -3.43
N ALA A 88 -2.44 -10.68 -2.81
CA ALA A 88 -1.64 -10.55 -1.60
C ALA A 88 -2.23 -11.29 -0.38
N GLY A 89 -3.52 -11.66 -0.43
CA GLY A 89 -4.13 -12.53 0.57
C GLY A 89 -4.06 -11.97 1.99
N THR A 90 -4.25 -10.67 2.14
CA THR A 90 -4.10 -9.97 3.42
C THR A 90 -5.05 -10.51 4.46
N VAL A 91 -4.50 -10.92 5.60
CA VAL A 91 -5.27 -11.32 6.77
C VAL A 91 -4.84 -10.49 7.97
N PHE A 92 -5.78 -9.69 8.46
CA PHE A 92 -5.60 -8.88 9.66
C PHE A 92 -5.70 -9.74 10.91
N VAL A 93 -4.74 -9.60 11.83
CA VAL A 93 -4.74 -10.31 13.12
C VAL A 93 -5.19 -9.42 14.28
N GLU A 94 -5.57 -8.18 13.98
CA GLU A 94 -6.12 -7.23 14.94
C GLU A 94 -7.23 -6.38 14.30
N LYS A 95 -8.04 -5.73 15.14
CA LYS A 95 -9.09 -4.80 14.70
C LYS A 95 -8.46 -3.54 14.12
N SER A 96 -9.17 -2.92 13.17
CA SER A 96 -8.82 -1.59 12.64
C SER A 96 -8.55 -0.63 13.77
N TRP A 97 -7.36 -0.05 13.73
CA TRP A 97 -6.98 0.99 14.66
C TRP A 97 -7.58 2.30 14.15
N VAL A 98 -8.51 2.86 14.91
CA VAL A 98 -8.88 4.26 14.77
C VAL A 98 -8.05 4.97 15.81
N GLY A 99 -7.07 5.76 15.37
CA GLY A 99 -6.41 6.69 16.27
C GLY A 99 -7.47 7.53 16.96
N GLU A 100 -7.28 7.79 18.26
CA GLU A 100 -8.21 8.65 18.97
C GLU A 100 -8.42 9.92 18.13
N PRO A 101 -9.68 10.32 17.89
CA PRO A 101 -9.95 11.57 17.22
C PRO A 101 -9.30 12.67 18.06
N ARG A 102 -8.38 13.43 17.47
CA ARG A 102 -7.90 14.66 18.06
C ARG A 102 -9.00 15.71 18.02
#